data_AF-A0AAD8KJU0-F1
#
_entry.id   AF-A0AAD8KJU0-F1
#
_cell.length_a   1.000
_cell.length_b   1.000
_cell.length_c   1.000
_cell.angle_alpha   90.00
_cell.angle_beta   90.00
_cell.angle_gamma   90.00
#
_symmetry.space_group_name_H-M   'P 1'
#
loop_
_entity.id
_entity.type
_entity.pdbx_description
1 polymer ?
#
loop_
_entity_poly.entity_id
_entity_poly.type
_entity_poly.pdbx_seq_one_letter_code
_entity_poly.pdbx_strand_id
1 'polypeptide(L)'
;MSNFKDKRPPELTATKLTATTSRNTQQYYDDAALEGVAANVKLLLKLIQEHKDACKTQRNDGRRMLRVAGMMTIIDMVRTRIQKCQSFGTKRADLARSSPVQSPKDKRLTDSIMHDDKESLKRELIATLAARKSLEIMCSSLGKEKEIMTGELTKKAHELAEMEEHINNLKAQNETLLEKVHECAEVHKDGEREKETQEHNKKLSKQLLKSLDEYRTMKRKMEDACEENSAMQATMEEMGVKVSCSLEKIRNYRQNLATECEEIVDIEEGISELEHMLKCFELNDKRNGKKSVEHVKKLNVQSL
;
A
#
# COMPACT_ATOMS: atom_id res chain seq x y z
N MET A 1 -36.51 7.29 41.19
CA MET A 1 -37.26 7.69 39.98
C MET A 1 -36.96 6.65 38.90
N SER A 2 -37.63 5.50 38.91
CA SER A 2 -38.96 5.23 38.30
C SER A 2 -38.94 5.36 36.77
N ASN A 3 -38.86 4.22 36.07
CA ASN A 3 -39.91 3.73 35.15
C ASN A 3 -39.40 2.52 34.35
N PHE A 4 -39.38 1.35 34.99
CA PHE A 4 -39.45 0.06 34.29
C PHE A 4 -40.90 -0.11 33.82
N LYS A 5 -41.12 -0.06 32.49
CA LYS A 5 -42.42 -0.45 31.92
C LYS A 5 -42.36 -1.91 31.50
N ASP A 6 -42.90 -2.69 32.41
CA ASP A 6 -43.44 -4.03 32.27
C ASP A 6 -44.41 -4.10 31.07
N LYS A 7 -44.18 -5.04 30.13
CA LYS A 7 -45.16 -5.42 29.12
C LYS A 7 -45.12 -6.93 28.89
N ARG A 8 -45.99 -7.58 29.65
CA ARG A 8 -46.48 -8.96 29.52
C ARG A 8 -46.96 -9.25 28.07
N PRO A 9 -46.69 -10.43 27.49
CA PRO A 9 -47.19 -10.80 26.17
C PRO A 9 -48.67 -11.21 26.23
N PRO A 10 -49.49 -10.91 25.21
CA PRO A 10 -50.86 -11.39 25.14
C PRO A 10 -50.93 -12.86 24.72
N GLU A 11 -51.86 -13.56 25.37
CA GLU A 11 -52.19 -14.97 25.21
C GLU A 11 -52.61 -15.37 23.79
N LEU A 12 -52.37 -16.66 23.52
CA LEU A 12 -52.74 -17.43 22.36
C LEU A 12 -54.27 -17.48 22.16
N THR A 13 -54.75 -16.95 21.04
CA THR A 13 -55.97 -17.46 20.41
C THR A 13 -55.59 -18.33 19.22
N ALA A 14 -55.71 -19.63 19.43
CA ALA A 14 -55.65 -20.64 18.38
C ALA A 14 -56.89 -20.50 17.48
N THR A 15 -56.72 -20.08 16.22
CA THR A 15 -57.58 -20.55 15.12
C THR A 15 -56.95 -20.26 13.75
N LYS A 16 -57.00 -21.26 12.87
CA LYS A 16 -56.58 -21.28 11.44
C LYS A 16 -55.08 -21.41 11.13
N LEU A 17 -54.50 -22.51 11.58
CA LEU A 17 -53.39 -23.17 10.89
C LEU A 17 -53.95 -24.28 10.01
N THR A 18 -53.80 -24.13 8.69
CA THR A 18 -53.54 -25.18 7.66
C THR A 18 -54.02 -24.71 6.28
N ALA A 19 -53.37 -23.70 5.68
CA ALA A 19 -53.43 -23.47 4.22
C ALA A 19 -52.41 -22.46 3.68
N THR A 20 -51.88 -21.54 4.49
CA THR A 20 -51.12 -20.37 3.99
C THR A 20 -49.59 -20.47 4.08
N THR A 21 -49.03 -21.45 4.78
CA THR A 21 -47.56 -21.53 5.00
C THR A 21 -46.77 -21.84 3.72
N SER A 22 -47.35 -22.51 2.72
CA SER A 22 -46.60 -22.97 1.54
C SER A 22 -46.30 -21.88 0.48
N ARG A 23 -47.02 -20.75 0.48
CA ARG A 23 -46.84 -19.70 -0.54
C ARG A 23 -45.85 -18.62 -0.11
N ASN A 24 -45.81 -18.30 1.19
CA ASN A 24 -44.88 -17.31 1.74
C ASN A 24 -43.43 -17.80 1.78
N THR A 25 -43.18 -19.10 1.99
CA THR A 25 -41.82 -19.66 1.97
C THR A 25 -41.21 -19.68 0.58
N GLN A 26 -42.02 -19.87 -0.47
CA GLN A 26 -41.56 -19.85 -1.87
C GLN A 26 -41.17 -18.43 -2.30
N GLN A 27 -42.00 -17.42 -1.99
CA GLN A 27 -41.69 -16.01 -2.28
C GLN A 27 -40.47 -15.50 -1.51
N TYR A 28 -40.28 -15.90 -0.25
CA TYR A 28 -39.13 -15.50 0.55
C TYR A 28 -37.82 -16.14 0.06
N TYR A 29 -37.89 -17.35 -0.52
CA TYR A 29 -36.73 -18.05 -1.09
C TYR A 29 -36.33 -17.48 -2.46
N ASP A 30 -37.32 -17.09 -3.28
CA ASP A 30 -37.09 -16.41 -4.56
C ASP A 30 -36.45 -15.03 -4.36
N ASP A 31 -36.88 -14.28 -3.34
CA ASP A 31 -36.33 -12.94 -3.03
C ASP A 31 -34.87 -13.03 -2.54
N ALA A 32 -34.55 -14.01 -1.68
CA ALA A 32 -33.18 -14.25 -1.22
C ALA A 32 -32.22 -14.72 -2.35
N ALA A 33 -32.73 -15.49 -3.31
CA ALA A 33 -31.94 -15.93 -4.46
C ALA A 33 -31.68 -14.79 -5.46
N LEU A 34 -32.69 -13.95 -5.71
CA LEU A 34 -32.58 -12.74 -6.51
C LEU A 34 -31.71 -11.66 -5.84
N GLU A 35 -31.73 -11.57 -4.51
CA GLU A 35 -30.84 -10.68 -3.75
C GLU A 35 -29.37 -11.02 -4.00
N GLY A 36 -29.02 -12.31 -4.04
CA GLY A 36 -27.67 -12.76 -4.41
C GLY A 36 -27.28 -12.45 -5.86
N VAL A 37 -28.24 -12.44 -6.79
CA VAL A 37 -28.02 -11.99 -8.17
C VAL A 37 -27.77 -10.47 -8.19
N ALA A 38 -28.58 -9.69 -7.49
CA ALA A 38 -28.47 -8.23 -7.42
C ALA A 38 -27.14 -7.79 -6.78
N ALA A 39 -26.67 -8.47 -5.74
CA ALA A 39 -25.36 -8.22 -5.12
C ALA A 39 -24.21 -8.44 -6.10
N ASN A 40 -24.23 -9.55 -6.86
CA ASN A 40 -23.22 -9.83 -7.88
C ASN A 40 -23.24 -8.80 -9.01
N VAL A 41 -24.42 -8.36 -9.47
CA VAL A 41 -24.54 -7.31 -10.48
C VAL A 41 -23.97 -5.97 -9.97
N LYS A 42 -24.23 -5.60 -8.71
CA LYS A 42 -23.62 -4.41 -8.10
C LYS A 42 -22.10 -4.49 -8.06
N LEU A 43 -21.54 -5.66 -7.71
CA LEU A 43 -20.10 -5.89 -7.71
C LEU A 43 -19.50 -5.77 -9.11
N LEU A 44 -20.16 -6.34 -10.12
CA LEU A 44 -19.74 -6.23 -11.52
C LEU A 44 -19.68 -4.77 -11.98
N LEU A 45 -20.73 -3.98 -11.69
CA LEU A 45 -20.76 -2.56 -12.03
C LEU A 45 -19.63 -1.77 -11.36
N LYS A 46 -19.33 -2.07 -10.10
CA LYS A 46 -18.20 -1.45 -9.39
C LYS A 46 -16.86 -1.79 -10.04
N LEU A 47 -16.64 -3.06 -10.39
CA LEU A 47 -15.42 -3.52 -11.03
C LEU A 47 -15.24 -2.92 -12.45
N ILE A 48 -16.34 -2.76 -13.19
CA ILE A 48 -16.36 -2.08 -14.50
C ILE A 48 -15.96 -0.61 -14.34
N GLN A 49 -16.48 0.08 -13.32
CA GLN A 49 -16.13 1.47 -13.04
C GLN A 49 -14.65 1.61 -12.66
N GLU A 50 -14.13 0.75 -11.78
CA GLU A 50 -12.70 0.72 -11.42
C GLU A 50 -11.80 0.46 -12.64
N HIS A 51 -12.22 -0.45 -13.53
CA HIS A 51 -11.50 -0.71 -14.77
C HIS A 51 -11.54 0.47 -15.73
N LYS A 52 -12.69 1.14 -15.86
CA LYS A 52 -12.86 2.36 -16.68
C LYS A 52 -11.95 3.49 -16.18
N ASP A 53 -11.89 3.71 -14.87
CA ASP A 53 -11.06 4.77 -14.28
C ASP A 53 -9.57 4.45 -14.39
N ALA A 54 -9.18 3.18 -14.23
CA ALA A 54 -7.81 2.75 -14.48
C ALA A 54 -7.39 2.99 -15.95
N CYS A 55 -8.27 2.69 -16.92
CA CYS A 55 -8.01 2.92 -18.35
C CYS A 55 -7.81 4.41 -18.71
N LYS A 56 -8.45 5.35 -18.00
CA LYS A 56 -8.25 6.80 -18.23
C LYS A 56 -6.85 7.28 -17.83
N THR A 57 -6.19 6.61 -16.88
CA THR A 57 -4.85 7.00 -16.40
C THR A 57 -3.71 6.50 -17.29
N GLN A 58 -4.02 5.87 -18.43
CA GLN A 58 -3.08 5.35 -19.45
C GLN A 58 -1.96 4.43 -18.93
N ARG A 59 -2.06 3.98 -17.66
CA ARG A 59 -1.21 2.94 -17.10
C ARG A 59 -1.79 1.59 -17.46
N ASN A 60 -1.07 0.81 -18.29
CA ASN A 60 -1.23 -0.63 -18.29
C ASN A 60 -0.75 -1.14 -16.92
N ASP A 61 -1.61 -1.08 -15.91
CA ASP A 61 -1.33 -1.77 -14.66
C ASP A 61 -1.47 -3.28 -14.92
N GLY A 62 -0.58 -4.08 -14.35
CA GLY A 62 -0.65 -5.56 -14.46
C GLY A 62 -1.95 -6.14 -13.90
N ARG A 63 -2.77 -5.31 -13.23
CA ARG A 63 -4.07 -5.67 -12.65
C ARG A 63 -5.22 -5.57 -13.66
N ARG A 64 -5.00 -5.05 -14.87
CA ARG A 64 -6.02 -4.99 -15.93
C ARG A 64 -6.58 -6.37 -16.24
N MET A 65 -5.71 -7.36 -16.42
CA MET A 65 -6.08 -8.75 -16.67
C MET A 65 -6.86 -9.33 -15.49
N LEU A 66 -6.43 -9.03 -14.25
CA LEU A 66 -7.12 -9.48 -13.04
C LEU A 66 -8.54 -8.90 -12.93
N ARG A 67 -8.74 -7.61 -13.26
CA ARG A 67 -10.07 -6.99 -13.28
C ARG A 67 -10.98 -7.62 -14.34
N VAL A 68 -10.46 -7.88 -15.55
CA VAL A 68 -11.25 -8.54 -16.62
C VAL A 68 -11.61 -9.98 -16.24
N ALA A 69 -10.67 -10.74 -15.68
CA ALA A 69 -10.94 -12.08 -15.18
C ALA A 69 -12.02 -12.06 -14.08
N GLY A 70 -11.94 -11.11 -13.14
CA GLY A 70 -12.94 -10.91 -12.10
C GLY A 70 -14.34 -10.60 -12.67
N MET A 71 -14.43 -9.74 -13.71
CA MET A 71 -15.71 -9.48 -14.38
C MET A 71 -16.32 -10.76 -14.97
N MET A 72 -15.49 -11.57 -15.64
CA MET A 72 -15.94 -12.82 -16.26
C MET A 72 -16.48 -13.81 -15.22
N THR A 73 -15.77 -13.97 -14.10
CA THR A 73 -16.21 -14.84 -12.99
C THR A 73 -17.55 -14.37 -12.41
N ILE A 74 -17.72 -13.06 -12.20
CA ILE A 74 -18.99 -12.53 -11.65
C ILE A 74 -20.14 -12.77 -12.63
N ILE A 75 -19.91 -12.61 -13.94
CA ILE A 75 -20.91 -12.91 -14.98
C ILE A 75 -21.32 -14.39 -14.93
N ASP A 76 -20.37 -15.31 -14.78
CA ASP A 76 -20.67 -16.74 -14.68
C ASP A 76 -21.43 -17.09 -13.39
N MET A 77 -21.13 -16.42 -12.28
CA MET A 77 -21.89 -16.56 -11.03
C MET A 77 -23.33 -16.06 -11.17
N VAL A 78 -23.54 -14.93 -11.84
CA VAL A 78 -24.87 -14.39 -12.14
C VAL A 78 -25.64 -15.35 -13.03
N ARG A 79 -25.04 -15.84 -14.13
CA ARG A 79 -25.64 -16.82 -15.05
C ARG A 79 -26.07 -18.08 -14.30
N THR A 80 -25.18 -18.64 -13.48
CA THR A 80 -25.44 -19.87 -12.71
C THR A 80 -26.59 -19.69 -11.72
N ARG A 81 -26.66 -18.55 -11.03
CA ARG A 81 -27.73 -18.27 -10.08
C ARG A 81 -29.07 -18.04 -10.78
N ILE A 82 -29.09 -17.30 -11.89
CA ILE A 82 -30.29 -17.11 -12.70
C ILE A 82 -30.81 -18.45 -13.24
N GLN A 83 -29.93 -19.31 -13.74
CA GLN A 83 -30.31 -20.64 -14.24
C GLN A 83 -30.92 -21.51 -13.14
N LYS A 84 -30.39 -21.45 -11.92
CA LYS A 84 -30.96 -22.12 -10.74
C LYS A 84 -32.34 -21.57 -10.37
N CYS A 85 -32.59 -20.28 -10.54
CA CYS A 85 -33.90 -19.68 -10.29
C CYS A 85 -34.93 -19.97 -11.41
N GLN A 86 -34.49 -20.25 -12.65
CA GLN A 86 -35.38 -20.50 -13.79
C GLN A 86 -35.88 -21.95 -13.89
N SER A 87 -35.24 -22.93 -13.24
CA SER A 87 -35.63 -24.35 -13.32
C SER A 87 -36.89 -24.72 -12.51
N PHE A 88 -37.52 -23.78 -11.81
CA PHE A 88 -38.68 -24.02 -10.94
C PHE A 88 -40.06 -23.85 -11.64
N GLY A 89 -40.12 -23.52 -12.93
CA GLY A 89 -41.37 -23.06 -13.57
C GLY A 89 -42.04 -23.97 -14.62
N THR A 90 -41.41 -25.02 -15.16
CA THR A 90 -41.85 -25.61 -16.45
C THR A 90 -42.33 -27.07 -16.39
N LYS A 91 -42.85 -27.56 -15.25
CA LYS A 91 -43.45 -28.91 -15.19
C LYS A 91 -44.74 -28.93 -14.37
N ARG A 92 -45.85 -28.44 -14.92
CA ARG A 92 -47.22 -28.82 -14.48
C ARG A 92 -48.24 -28.58 -15.58
N ALA A 93 -48.35 -29.54 -16.48
CA ALA A 93 -49.58 -29.87 -17.19
C ALA A 93 -49.45 -31.33 -17.60
N ASP A 94 -49.95 -32.23 -16.75
CA ASP A 94 -50.52 -33.55 -17.09
C ASP A 94 -50.71 -34.34 -15.79
N LEU A 95 -51.80 -35.11 -15.74
CA LEU A 95 -52.34 -35.88 -14.60
C LEU A 95 -53.44 -35.19 -13.78
N ALA A 96 -54.55 -34.87 -14.45
CA ALA A 96 -55.86 -34.76 -13.80
C ALA A 96 -56.60 -36.11 -13.86
N ARG A 97 -56.62 -36.79 -12.70
CA ARG A 97 -57.67 -37.69 -12.13
C ARG A 97 -58.49 -38.60 -13.07
N SER A 98 -58.26 -39.90 -12.94
CA SER A 98 -59.28 -40.94 -13.14
C SER A 98 -59.46 -41.75 -11.85
N SER A 99 -60.68 -41.73 -11.28
CA SER A 99 -61.17 -42.76 -10.35
C SER A 99 -62.71 -42.65 -10.28
N PRO A 100 -63.45 -43.70 -10.68
CA PRO A 100 -64.90 -43.76 -10.52
C PRO A 100 -65.23 -44.42 -9.17
N VAL A 101 -65.95 -43.72 -8.30
CA VAL A 101 -66.62 -44.33 -7.14
C VAL A 101 -68.06 -44.63 -7.57
N GLN A 102 -68.33 -45.88 -7.91
CA GLN A 102 -69.70 -46.41 -7.98
C GLN A 102 -70.04 -47.10 -6.66
N SER A 103 -71.23 -46.80 -6.15
CA SER A 103 -71.89 -47.56 -5.09
C SER A 103 -73.35 -47.79 -5.49
N PRO A 104 -73.81 -49.04 -5.55
CA PRO A 104 -75.23 -49.34 -5.35
C PRO A 104 -75.45 -50.32 -4.19
N LYS A 105 -76.47 -49.99 -3.38
CA LYS A 105 -76.95 -50.73 -2.21
C LYS A 105 -77.64 -52.06 -2.56
N ASP A 106 -77.47 -53.02 -1.64
CA ASP A 106 -78.37 -54.08 -1.18
C ASP A 106 -79.34 -54.79 -2.14
N LYS A 107 -79.21 -56.12 -2.21
CA LYS A 107 -80.26 -57.09 -1.80
C LYS A 107 -79.76 -58.55 -1.91
N ARG A 108 -79.83 -59.26 -0.77
CA ARG A 108 -80.08 -60.71 -0.52
C ARG A 108 -79.59 -61.75 -1.55
N LEU A 109 -78.94 -62.82 -1.07
CA LEU A 109 -79.49 -64.21 -1.07
C LEU A 109 -78.46 -65.24 -0.55
N THR A 110 -78.93 -66.06 0.38
CA THR A 110 -78.16 -66.96 1.25
C THR A 110 -78.00 -68.38 0.66
N ASP A 111 -77.53 -68.49 -0.59
CA ASP A 111 -77.20 -69.80 -1.20
C ASP A 111 -75.89 -69.80 -2.04
N SER A 112 -75.13 -68.69 -1.99
CA SER A 112 -73.92 -68.46 -2.80
C SER A 112 -72.61 -68.53 -2.00
N ILE A 113 -72.60 -69.15 -0.83
CA ILE A 113 -71.43 -69.08 0.08
C ILE A 113 -70.29 -69.99 -0.43
N MET A 114 -70.58 -71.17 -0.96
CA MET A 114 -69.53 -72.12 -1.41
C MET A 114 -68.92 -71.79 -2.79
N HIS A 115 -69.63 -71.06 -3.66
CA HIS A 115 -69.13 -70.70 -4.99
C HIS A 115 -68.29 -69.41 -4.96
N ASP A 116 -68.63 -68.46 -4.08
CA ASP A 116 -67.89 -67.21 -3.90
C ASP A 116 -66.52 -67.45 -3.25
N ASP A 117 -66.40 -68.41 -2.31
CA ASP A 117 -65.11 -68.75 -1.68
C ASP A 117 -64.05 -69.22 -2.68
N LYS A 118 -64.45 -69.99 -3.70
CA LYS A 118 -63.51 -70.45 -4.75
C LYS A 118 -63.07 -69.31 -5.66
N GLU A 119 -63.95 -68.37 -5.99
CA GLU A 119 -63.64 -67.22 -6.84
C GLU A 119 -62.91 -66.12 -6.08
N SER A 120 -63.22 -65.92 -4.80
CA SER A 120 -62.50 -65.02 -3.90
C SER A 120 -61.07 -65.51 -3.68
N LEU A 121 -60.84 -66.81 -3.43
CA LEU A 121 -59.51 -67.40 -3.33
C LEU A 121 -58.69 -67.23 -4.61
N LYS A 122 -59.30 -67.36 -5.79
CA LYS A 122 -58.62 -67.08 -7.07
C LYS A 122 -58.25 -65.60 -7.22
N ARG A 123 -59.14 -64.69 -6.85
CA ARG A 123 -58.88 -63.24 -6.84
C ARG A 123 -57.75 -62.89 -5.88
N GLU A 124 -57.75 -63.48 -4.68
CA GLU A 124 -56.71 -63.31 -3.68
C GLU A 124 -55.37 -63.87 -4.14
N LEU A 125 -55.35 -65.04 -4.80
CA LEU A 125 -54.14 -65.60 -5.40
C LEU A 125 -53.56 -64.68 -6.51
N ILE A 126 -54.40 -64.11 -7.36
CA ILE A 126 -53.98 -63.14 -8.38
C ILE A 126 -53.44 -61.86 -7.72
N ALA A 127 -54.12 -61.37 -6.70
CA ALA A 127 -53.71 -60.17 -5.95
C ALA A 127 -52.37 -60.38 -5.23
N THR A 128 -52.17 -61.53 -4.57
CA THR A 128 -50.92 -61.89 -3.91
C THR A 128 -49.77 -62.08 -4.91
N LEU A 129 -50.01 -62.69 -6.07
CA LEU A 129 -49.02 -62.76 -7.14
C LEU A 129 -48.64 -61.39 -7.69
N ALA A 130 -49.61 -60.48 -7.86
CA ALA A 130 -49.35 -59.10 -8.26
C ALA A 130 -48.55 -58.35 -7.18
N ALA A 131 -48.92 -58.49 -5.90
CA ALA A 131 -48.19 -57.89 -4.80
C ALA A 131 -46.74 -58.40 -4.72
N ARG A 132 -46.51 -59.70 -4.94
CA ARG A 132 -45.18 -60.31 -4.98
C ARG A 132 -44.32 -59.71 -6.10
N LYS A 133 -44.87 -59.59 -7.32
CA LYS A 133 -44.15 -58.97 -8.44
C LYS A 133 -43.81 -57.51 -8.18
N SER A 134 -44.75 -56.75 -7.60
CA SER A 134 -44.50 -55.36 -7.21
C SER A 134 -43.38 -55.25 -6.16
N LEU A 135 -43.35 -56.15 -5.19
CA LEU A 135 -42.29 -56.19 -4.18
C LEU A 135 -40.93 -56.55 -4.79
N GLU A 136 -40.89 -57.51 -5.72
CA GLU A 136 -39.68 -57.90 -6.45
C GLU A 136 -39.08 -56.74 -7.24
N ILE A 137 -39.93 -55.96 -7.92
CA ILE A 137 -39.52 -54.74 -8.63
C ILE A 137 -38.95 -53.72 -7.65
N MET A 138 -39.62 -53.50 -6.51
CA MET A 138 -39.17 -52.55 -5.48
C MET A 138 -37.83 -52.94 -4.88
N CYS A 139 -37.62 -54.21 -4.53
CA CYS A 139 -36.33 -54.70 -4.03
C CYS A 139 -35.23 -54.51 -5.08
N SER A 140 -35.54 -54.73 -6.36
CA SER A 140 -34.59 -54.54 -7.45
C SER A 140 -34.24 -53.05 -7.66
N SER A 141 -35.23 -52.15 -7.61
CA SER A 141 -34.98 -50.71 -7.74
C SER A 141 -34.21 -50.15 -6.54
N LEU A 142 -34.55 -50.60 -5.32
CA LEU A 142 -33.86 -50.19 -4.09
C LEU A 142 -32.40 -50.66 -4.08
N GLY A 143 -32.10 -51.85 -4.62
CA GLY A 143 -30.73 -52.33 -4.80
C GLY A 143 -29.90 -51.41 -5.69
N LYS A 144 -30.47 -50.96 -6.82
CA LYS A 144 -29.80 -50.01 -7.74
C LYS A 144 -29.60 -48.64 -7.09
N GLU A 145 -30.59 -48.13 -6.36
CA GLU A 145 -30.48 -46.86 -5.64
C GLU A 145 -29.38 -46.92 -4.57
N LYS A 146 -29.27 -48.04 -3.84
CA LYS A 146 -28.18 -48.27 -2.87
C LYS A 146 -26.80 -48.25 -3.55
N GLU A 147 -26.67 -48.85 -4.73
CA GLU A 147 -25.42 -48.85 -5.49
C GLU A 147 -25.04 -47.43 -5.94
N ILE A 148 -26.00 -46.65 -6.47
CA ILE A 148 -25.80 -45.24 -6.85
C ILE A 148 -25.35 -44.42 -5.63
N MET A 149 -26.06 -44.55 -4.51
CA MET A 149 -25.74 -43.80 -3.29
C MET A 149 -24.34 -44.15 -2.75
N THR A 150 -23.95 -45.42 -2.83
CA THR A 150 -22.60 -45.85 -2.45
C THR A 150 -21.55 -45.22 -3.36
N GLY A 151 -21.78 -45.17 -4.67
CA GLY A 151 -20.90 -44.51 -5.65
C GLY A 151 -20.80 -42.99 -5.44
N GLU A 152 -21.89 -42.33 -5.10
CA GLU A 152 -21.86 -40.90 -4.75
C GLU A 152 -21.11 -40.65 -3.45
N LEU A 153 -21.29 -41.51 -2.45
CA LEU A 153 -20.60 -41.40 -1.16
C LEU A 153 -19.08 -41.59 -1.31
N THR A 154 -18.64 -42.57 -2.10
CA THR A 154 -17.21 -42.78 -2.37
C THR A 154 -16.60 -41.61 -3.13
N LYS A 155 -17.32 -41.07 -4.13
CA LYS A 155 -16.90 -39.86 -4.84
C LYS A 155 -16.76 -38.67 -3.88
N LYS A 156 -17.72 -38.46 -2.98
CA LYS A 156 -17.67 -37.37 -2.00
C LYS A 156 -16.55 -37.56 -0.99
N ALA A 157 -16.29 -38.79 -0.55
CA ALA A 157 -15.16 -39.10 0.32
C ALA A 157 -13.82 -38.78 -0.35
N HIS A 158 -13.68 -39.08 -1.65
CA HIS A 158 -12.50 -38.75 -2.43
C HIS A 158 -12.31 -37.23 -2.60
N GLU A 159 -13.37 -36.50 -2.99
CA GLU A 159 -13.34 -35.03 -3.08
C GLU A 159 -12.95 -34.36 -1.75
N LEU A 160 -13.42 -34.90 -0.61
CA LEU A 160 -13.02 -34.42 0.72
C LEU A 160 -11.53 -34.66 1.01
N ALA A 161 -11.00 -35.83 0.65
CA ALA A 161 -9.59 -36.15 0.83
C ALA A 161 -8.67 -35.23 0.01
N GLU A 162 -9.03 -34.93 -1.24
CA GLU A 162 -8.28 -33.98 -2.08
C GLU A 162 -8.26 -32.56 -1.48
N MET A 163 -9.42 -32.10 -0.97
CA MET A 163 -9.49 -30.81 -0.29
C MET A 163 -8.65 -30.77 1.00
N GLU A 164 -8.61 -31.86 1.75
CA GLU A 164 -7.78 -31.98 2.95
C GLU A 164 -6.28 -31.90 2.61
N GLU A 165 -5.85 -32.54 1.52
CA GLU A 165 -4.48 -32.39 1.01
C GLU A 165 -4.16 -30.93 0.65
N HIS A 166 -5.05 -30.25 -0.07
CA HIS A 166 -4.87 -28.83 -0.40
C HIS A 166 -4.78 -27.96 0.86
N ILE A 167 -5.60 -28.21 1.88
CA ILE A 167 -5.53 -27.52 3.17
C ILE A 167 -4.18 -27.77 3.85
N ASN A 168 -3.70 -29.01 3.85
CA ASN A 168 -2.41 -29.36 4.46
C ASN A 168 -1.24 -28.69 3.75
N ASN A 169 -1.25 -28.65 2.41
CA ASN A 169 -0.26 -27.93 1.61
C ASN A 169 -0.25 -26.43 1.93
N LEU A 170 -1.42 -25.80 2.03
CA LEU A 170 -1.54 -24.39 2.42
C LEU A 170 -1.06 -24.13 3.84
N LYS A 171 -1.34 -25.04 4.79
CA LYS A 171 -0.83 -24.95 6.16
C LYS A 171 0.71 -24.99 6.19
N ALA A 172 1.33 -25.92 5.47
CA ALA A 172 2.78 -26.02 5.39
C ALA A 172 3.43 -24.76 4.76
N GLN A 173 2.80 -24.19 3.72
CA GLN A 173 3.25 -22.93 3.13
C GLN A 173 3.13 -21.76 4.11
N ASN A 174 2.02 -21.66 4.85
CA ASN A 174 1.83 -20.63 5.86
C ASN A 174 2.84 -20.74 6.99
N GLU A 175 3.17 -21.96 7.44
CA GLU A 175 4.19 -22.19 8.46
C GLU A 175 5.58 -21.73 7.97
N THR A 176 5.95 -22.10 6.74
CA THR A 176 7.20 -21.63 6.11
C THR A 176 7.25 -20.11 5.99
N LEU A 177 6.15 -19.47 5.59
CA LEU A 177 6.07 -18.01 5.51
C LEU A 177 6.17 -17.36 6.88
N LEU A 178 5.56 -17.96 7.91
CA LEU A 178 5.60 -17.47 9.28
C LEU A 178 7.03 -17.55 9.84
N GLU A 179 7.75 -18.63 9.56
CA GLU A 179 9.18 -18.76 9.90
C GLU A 179 10.02 -17.67 9.24
N LYS A 180 9.83 -17.43 7.93
CA LYS A 180 10.52 -16.33 7.21
C LYS A 180 10.20 -14.95 7.78
N VAL A 181 8.95 -14.71 8.16
CA VAL A 181 8.57 -13.45 8.80
C VAL A 181 9.26 -13.29 10.16
N HIS A 182 9.37 -14.37 10.93
CA HIS A 182 10.13 -14.36 12.19
C HIS A 182 11.61 -14.11 11.95
N GLU A 183 12.24 -14.78 10.98
CA GLU A 183 13.64 -14.56 10.60
C GLU A 183 13.87 -13.09 10.21
N CYS A 184 13.01 -12.52 9.36
CA CYS A 184 13.06 -11.09 9.02
C CYS A 184 12.89 -10.20 10.26
N ALA A 185 11.96 -10.52 11.15
CA ALA A 185 11.74 -9.76 12.37
C ALA A 185 12.96 -9.80 13.30
N GLU A 186 13.65 -10.93 13.42
CA GLU A 186 14.88 -11.07 14.20
C GLU A 186 16.05 -10.29 13.56
N VAL A 187 16.22 -10.34 12.24
CA VAL A 187 17.21 -9.52 11.51
C VAL A 187 16.98 -8.02 11.77
N HIS A 188 15.72 -7.60 11.94
CA HIS A 188 15.38 -6.21 12.24
C HIS A 188 15.42 -5.88 13.74
N LYS A 189 15.53 -6.88 14.63
CA LYS A 189 15.77 -6.67 16.07
C LYS A 189 17.24 -6.36 16.38
N ASP A 190 18.16 -6.56 15.44
CA ASP A 190 19.53 -6.04 15.45
C ASP A 190 19.59 -4.50 15.27
N GLY A 191 18.71 -3.77 15.97
CA GLY A 191 18.72 -2.31 16.08
C GLY A 191 20.01 -1.76 16.70
N GLU A 192 20.93 -2.61 17.15
CA GLU A 192 22.29 -2.22 17.52
C GLU A 192 23.12 -1.80 16.30
N ARG A 193 23.00 -2.51 15.16
CA ARG A 193 23.71 -2.12 13.93
C ARG A 193 23.18 -0.80 13.35
N GLU A 194 21.88 -0.54 13.50
CA GLU A 194 21.28 0.73 13.09
C GLU A 194 21.71 1.89 14.01
N LYS A 195 21.82 1.65 15.32
CA LYS A 195 22.33 2.66 16.28
C LYS A 195 23.82 2.97 16.08
N GLU A 196 24.64 1.96 15.84
CA GLU A 196 26.08 2.14 15.65
C GLU A 196 26.39 2.88 14.34
N THR A 197 25.69 2.53 13.26
CA THR A 197 25.77 3.25 11.99
C THR A 197 25.22 4.69 12.10
N GLN A 198 24.13 4.91 12.85
CA GLN A 198 23.60 6.24 13.11
C GLN A 198 24.58 7.10 13.93
N GLU A 199 25.21 6.54 14.97
CA GLU A 199 26.18 7.27 15.79
C GLU A 199 27.47 7.59 15.01
N HIS A 200 27.97 6.64 14.21
CA HIS A 200 29.09 6.86 13.31
C HIS A 200 28.80 7.97 12.30
N ASN A 201 27.64 7.94 11.65
CA ASN A 201 27.21 8.99 10.72
C ASN A 201 27.13 10.36 11.40
N LYS A 202 26.62 10.42 12.64
CA LYS A 202 26.57 11.65 13.43
C LYS A 202 27.97 12.19 13.77
N LYS A 203 28.92 11.32 14.11
CA LYS A 203 30.33 11.71 14.36
C LYS A 203 30.98 12.24 13.07
N LEU A 204 30.79 11.56 11.95
CA LEU A 204 31.33 11.95 10.66
C LEU A 204 30.75 13.31 10.19
N SER A 205 29.44 13.53 10.32
CA SER A 205 28.82 14.82 9.97
C SER A 205 29.35 15.97 10.83
N LYS A 206 29.61 15.74 12.12
CA LYS A 206 30.23 16.76 13.00
C LYS A 206 31.67 17.08 12.58
N GLN A 207 32.46 16.07 12.23
CA GLN A 207 33.83 16.28 11.74
C GLN A 207 33.84 17.04 10.41
N LEU A 208 32.93 16.70 9.49
CA LEU A 208 32.78 17.40 8.22
C LEU A 208 32.42 18.87 8.42
N LEU A 209 31.46 19.17 9.29
CA LEU A 209 31.05 20.54 9.58
C LEU A 209 32.22 21.35 10.18
N LYS A 210 32.96 20.76 11.11
CA LYS A 210 34.14 21.38 11.71
C LYS A 210 35.20 21.70 10.64
N SER A 211 35.52 20.74 9.77
CA SER A 211 36.51 20.94 8.69
C SER A 211 36.04 22.02 7.69
N LEU A 212 34.74 22.07 7.38
CA LEU A 212 34.14 23.10 6.52
C LEU A 212 34.26 24.50 7.15
N ASP A 213 34.03 24.62 8.45
CA ASP A 213 34.14 25.90 9.17
C ASP A 213 35.60 26.35 9.34
N GLU A 214 36.52 25.41 9.55
CA GLU A 214 37.96 25.66 9.53
C GLU A 214 38.41 26.16 8.15
N TYR A 215 37.97 25.51 7.06
CA TYR A 215 38.27 25.95 5.70
C TYR A 215 37.71 27.35 5.41
N ARG A 216 36.46 27.64 5.79
CA ARG A 216 35.87 28.99 5.66
C ARG A 216 36.66 30.05 6.42
N THR A 217 37.17 29.70 7.59
CA THR A 217 37.98 30.61 8.41
C THR A 217 39.34 30.86 7.78
N MET A 218 39.99 29.82 7.27
CA MET A 218 41.25 29.95 6.54
C MET A 218 41.08 30.80 5.28
N LYS A 219 40.00 30.57 4.52
CA LYS A 219 39.67 31.35 3.32
C LYS A 219 39.58 32.86 3.64
N ARG A 220 38.84 33.24 4.69
CA ARG A 220 38.75 34.63 5.14
C ARG A 220 40.11 35.22 5.50
N LYS A 221 40.94 34.50 6.27
CA LYS A 221 42.29 34.97 6.62
C LYS A 221 43.19 35.15 5.39
N MET A 222 43.07 34.29 4.40
CA MET A 222 43.82 34.39 3.15
C MET A 222 43.35 35.60 2.33
N GLU A 223 42.05 35.87 2.29
CA GLU A 223 41.48 37.07 1.65
C GLU A 223 42.00 38.34 2.34
N ASP A 224 41.94 38.41 3.67
CA ASP A 224 42.45 39.53 4.47
C ASP A 224 43.96 39.78 4.21
N ALA A 225 44.77 38.71 4.21
CA ALA A 225 46.20 38.81 3.94
C ALA A 225 46.52 39.24 2.50
N CYS A 226 45.70 38.83 1.52
CA CYS A 226 45.83 39.24 0.13
C CYS A 226 45.50 40.74 -0.05
N GLU A 227 44.45 41.20 0.63
CA GLU A 227 44.06 42.62 0.64
C GLU A 227 45.15 43.48 1.30
N GLU A 228 45.68 43.06 2.45
CA GLU A 228 46.78 43.76 3.12
C GLU A 228 48.04 43.79 2.26
N ASN A 229 48.41 42.68 1.62
CA ASN A 229 49.58 42.62 0.73
C ASN A 229 49.39 43.53 -0.49
N SER A 230 48.20 43.57 -1.08
CA SER A 230 47.87 44.47 -2.19
C SER A 230 47.97 45.94 -1.76
N ALA A 231 47.47 46.29 -0.57
CA ALA A 231 47.59 47.63 -0.02
C ALA A 231 49.06 48.01 0.25
N MET A 232 49.86 47.09 0.80
CA MET A 232 51.29 47.30 1.03
C MET A 232 52.02 47.51 -0.30
N GLN A 233 51.76 46.69 -1.31
CA GLN A 233 52.37 46.83 -2.64
C GLN A 233 52.05 48.19 -3.25
N ALA A 234 50.79 48.65 -3.17
CA ALA A 234 50.41 49.98 -3.64
C ALA A 234 51.17 51.11 -2.91
N THR A 235 51.32 51.01 -1.59
CA THR A 235 52.11 52.01 -0.82
C THR A 235 53.59 51.97 -1.17
N MET A 236 54.15 50.79 -1.42
CA MET A 236 55.55 50.62 -1.81
C MET A 236 55.80 51.16 -3.21
N GLU A 237 54.86 50.98 -4.14
CA GLU A 237 54.92 51.57 -5.48
C GLU A 237 54.87 53.11 -5.43
N GLU A 238 53.96 53.69 -4.64
CA GLU A 238 53.90 55.14 -4.42
C GLU A 238 55.22 55.68 -3.86
N MET A 239 55.80 54.98 -2.87
CA MET A 239 57.10 55.34 -2.30
C MET A 239 58.23 55.20 -3.34
N GLY A 240 58.20 54.14 -4.16
CA GLY A 240 59.16 53.93 -5.25
C GLY A 240 59.14 55.05 -6.29
N VAL A 241 57.95 55.56 -6.64
CA VAL A 241 57.80 56.74 -7.51
C VAL A 241 58.41 57.98 -6.86
N LYS A 242 58.13 58.23 -5.57
CA LYS A 242 58.70 59.38 -4.84
C LYS A 242 60.23 59.32 -4.79
N VAL A 243 60.80 58.16 -4.46
CA VAL A 243 62.26 57.95 -4.42
C VAL A 243 62.89 58.09 -5.81
N SER A 244 62.24 57.57 -6.85
CA SER A 244 62.74 57.72 -8.23
C SER A 244 62.75 59.19 -8.65
N CYS A 245 61.69 59.94 -8.35
CA CYS A 245 61.62 61.39 -8.60
C CYS A 245 62.71 62.14 -7.84
N SER A 246 62.97 61.80 -6.57
CA SER A 246 64.01 62.45 -5.77
C SER A 246 65.41 62.16 -6.28
N LEU A 247 65.70 60.92 -6.69
CA LEU A 247 66.98 60.55 -7.29
C LEU A 247 67.23 61.30 -8.60
N GLU A 248 66.18 61.50 -9.40
CA GLU A 248 66.28 62.28 -10.64
C GLU A 248 66.56 63.76 -10.35
N LYS A 249 65.92 64.36 -9.35
CA LYS A 249 66.24 65.72 -8.89
C LYS A 249 67.72 65.84 -8.46
N ILE A 250 68.22 64.89 -7.66
CA ILE A 250 69.63 64.88 -7.23
C ILE A 250 70.58 64.76 -8.42
N ARG A 251 70.26 63.92 -9.42
CA ARG A 251 71.05 63.83 -10.65
C ARG A 251 71.10 65.15 -11.40
N ASN A 252 69.95 65.83 -11.54
CA ASN A 252 69.86 67.14 -12.20
C ASN A 252 70.71 68.19 -11.47
N TYR A 253 70.61 68.29 -10.14
CA TYR A 253 71.45 69.21 -9.36
C TYR A 253 72.94 68.92 -9.53
N ARG A 254 73.34 67.64 -9.50
CA ARG A 254 74.74 67.25 -9.71
C ARG A 254 75.24 67.58 -11.11
N GLN A 255 74.36 67.54 -12.11
CA GLN A 255 74.68 67.91 -13.49
C GLN A 255 74.80 69.42 -13.67
N ASN A 256 73.92 70.20 -13.05
CA ASN A 256 73.94 71.67 -13.10
C ASN A 256 75.20 72.26 -12.44
N LEU A 257 75.61 71.72 -11.28
CA LEU A 257 76.86 72.03 -10.58
C LEU A 257 78.13 71.83 -11.44
N ALA A 258 78.06 71.00 -12.50
CA ALA A 258 79.19 70.76 -13.41
C ALA A 258 79.29 71.77 -14.56
N THR A 259 78.36 72.73 -14.68
CA THR A 259 78.20 73.64 -15.83
C THR A 259 78.34 75.14 -15.54
N GLU A 260 78.67 75.54 -14.31
CA GLU A 260 78.95 76.92 -13.81
C GLU A 260 77.78 77.94 -13.76
N CYS A 261 77.58 78.46 -12.52
CA CYS A 261 77.28 79.84 -12.08
C CYS A 261 75.86 80.46 -12.19
N GLU A 262 75.08 80.34 -11.09
CA GLU A 262 74.46 81.45 -10.32
C GLU A 262 73.90 80.95 -8.95
N GLU A 263 74.55 79.92 -8.38
CA GLU A 263 73.92 78.89 -7.55
C GLU A 263 74.23 79.02 -6.04
N ILE A 264 73.58 79.92 -5.31
CA ILE A 264 73.51 79.82 -3.83
C ILE A 264 72.06 79.77 -3.35
N VAL A 265 71.18 80.58 -3.94
CA VAL A 265 69.74 80.57 -3.62
C VAL A 265 69.07 79.27 -4.08
N ASP A 266 69.46 78.73 -5.24
CA ASP A 266 68.94 77.46 -5.77
C ASP A 266 69.40 76.24 -4.95
N ILE A 267 70.55 76.35 -4.26
CA ILE A 267 71.06 75.29 -3.38
C ILE A 267 70.31 75.28 -2.04
N GLU A 268 70.04 76.44 -1.42
CA GLU A 268 69.26 76.51 -0.18
C GLU A 268 67.80 76.07 -0.38
N GLU A 269 67.19 76.41 -1.53
CA GLU A 269 65.87 75.93 -1.91
C GLU A 269 65.88 74.41 -2.14
N GLY A 270 66.88 73.88 -2.84
CA GLY A 270 67.09 72.44 -3.01
C GLY A 270 67.27 71.68 -1.68
N ILE A 271 68.03 72.22 -0.74
CA ILE A 271 68.20 71.64 0.62
C ILE A 271 66.87 71.65 1.37
N SER A 272 66.11 72.75 1.31
CA SER A 272 64.80 72.86 1.97
C SER A 272 63.77 71.87 1.40
N GLU A 273 63.76 71.66 0.09
CA GLU A 273 62.92 70.63 -0.54
C GLU A 273 63.31 69.21 -0.12
N LEU A 274 64.61 68.91 -0.04
CA LEU A 274 65.14 67.62 0.42
C LEU A 274 64.80 67.35 1.88
N GLU A 275 64.92 68.35 2.75
CA GLU A 275 64.54 68.26 4.16
C GLU A 275 63.04 68.03 4.33
N HIS A 276 62.20 68.76 3.58
CA HIS A 276 60.75 68.55 3.59
C HIS A 276 60.38 67.12 3.13
N MET A 277 61.08 66.61 2.13
CA MET A 277 60.89 65.24 1.64
C MET A 277 61.30 64.17 2.65
N LEU A 278 62.46 64.32 3.30
CA LEU A 278 62.92 63.43 4.38
C LEU A 278 61.94 63.42 5.55
N LYS A 279 61.39 64.58 5.90
CA LYS A 279 60.36 64.73 6.94
C LYS A 279 59.05 64.02 6.57
N CYS A 280 58.66 64.05 5.29
CA CYS A 280 57.53 63.26 4.78
C CYS A 280 57.76 61.75 4.93
N PHE A 281 59.00 61.25 4.77
CA PHE A 281 59.32 59.84 4.99
C PHE A 281 59.22 59.43 6.47
N GLU A 282 59.73 60.24 7.40
CA GLU A 282 59.61 59.97 8.84
C GLU A 282 58.15 59.88 9.33
N LEU A 283 57.26 60.69 8.75
CA LEU A 283 55.83 60.68 9.08
C LEU A 283 55.13 59.41 8.56
N ASN A 284 55.57 58.87 7.42
CA ASN A 284 55.02 57.66 6.83
C ASN A 284 55.46 56.39 7.59
N ASP A 285 56.70 56.33 8.09
CA ASP A 285 57.17 55.22 8.93
C ASP A 285 56.38 55.10 10.25
N LYS A 286 56.08 56.24 10.89
CA LYS A 286 55.26 56.28 12.12
C LYS A 286 53.82 55.82 11.89
N ARG A 287 53.30 55.96 10.67
CA ARG A 287 51.94 55.53 10.29
C ARG A 287 51.87 54.02 10.04
N ASN A 288 52.93 53.43 9.51
CA ASN A 288 53.01 52.00 9.19
C ASN A 288 53.41 51.14 10.41
N GLY A 289 54.24 51.66 11.32
CA GLY A 289 54.65 50.94 12.54
C GLY A 289 53.54 50.71 13.59
N LYS A 290 52.46 51.49 13.58
CA LYS A 290 51.35 51.34 14.54
C LYS A 290 50.38 50.19 14.18
N LYS A 291 50.27 49.83 12.90
CA LYS A 291 49.36 48.75 12.45
C LYS A 291 49.86 47.35 12.82
N SER A 292 51.17 47.12 12.90
CA SER A 292 51.73 45.81 13.25
C SER A 292 51.55 45.44 14.74
N VAL A 293 51.57 46.42 15.65
CA VAL A 293 51.48 46.17 17.10
C VAL A 293 50.04 45.87 17.56
N GLU A 294 49.03 46.38 16.86
CA GLU A 294 47.61 46.09 17.17
C GLU A 294 47.16 44.71 16.67
N HIS A 295 47.69 44.21 15.55
CA HIS A 295 47.40 42.86 15.06
C HIS A 295 48.02 41.76 15.94
N VAL A 296 49.21 41.99 16.51
CA VAL A 296 49.86 41.02 17.42
C VAL A 296 49.12 40.91 18.75
N LYS A 297 48.50 41.99 19.25
CA LYS A 297 47.69 41.92 20.50
C LYS A 297 46.37 41.18 20.34
N LYS A 298 45.72 41.23 19.17
CA LYS A 298 44.47 40.49 18.93
C LYS A 298 44.67 38.97 18.79
N LEU A 299 45.83 38.53 18.30
CA LEU A 299 46.18 37.10 18.23
C LEU A 299 46.39 36.47 19.62
N ASN A 300 46.84 37.25 20.62
CA ASN A 300 47.15 36.71 21.95
C ASN A 300 45.93 36.61 22.90
N VAL A 301 44.78 37.19 22.55
CA VAL A 301 43.56 37.17 23.38
C VAL A 301 42.55 36.10 22.93
N GLN A 302 42.75 35.46 21.76
CA GLN A 302 41.89 34.38 21.27
C GLN A 302 42.45 32.96 21.50
N SER A 303 43.52 32.80 22.28
CA SER A 303 44.13 31.50 22.61
C SER A 303 44.03 31.06 24.08
N LEU A 304 43.14 31.69 24.86
CA LEU A 304 42.78 31.27 26.22
C LEU A 304 41.31 30.86 26.28
#